data_AF-A0A143PN01-F1
#
_entry.id   AF-A0A143PN01-F1
#
_cell.length_a   1.000
_cell.length_b   1.000
_cell.length_c   1.000
_cell.angle_alpha   90.00
_cell.angle_beta   90.00
_cell.angle_gamma   90.00
#
_symmetry.space_group_name_H-M   'P 1'
#
loop_
_entity.id
_entity.type
_entity.pdbx_description
1 polymer ?
#
loop_
_entity_poly.entity_id
_entity_poly.type
_entity_poly.pdbx_seq_one_letter_code
_entity_poly.pdbx_strand_id
1 'polypeptide(L)'
;MFKLDLMTTTRHAATPLMSMFMLIAALSAGACGGGGSSPTAPSAPTATAAPNPTPPASPTMLAVFKDPASSFSTSDVRDAQGRVVRFDIPTNSLVWTADGRMFTGYPVLDTYYIRQDKFFQVRFGTNNGEQRAYFTEAGRGTLCDIQAVGAGVVITATDLPVPKS
;
A
#
# COMPACT_ATOMS: atom_id res chain seq x y z
N MET A 1 -46.94 -20.21 -6.50
CA MET A 1 -46.86 -19.78 -5.09
C MET A 1 -45.99 -20.81 -4.38
N PHE A 2 -44.69 -20.54 -4.26
CA PHE A 2 -43.73 -21.44 -3.62
C PHE A 2 -43.12 -20.71 -2.43
N LYS A 3 -43.31 -21.30 -1.25
CA LYS A 3 -42.86 -20.85 0.06
C LYS A 3 -41.47 -21.46 0.27
N LEU A 4 -40.45 -20.62 0.47
CA LEU A 4 -39.11 -21.07 0.81
C LEU A 4 -38.92 -20.88 2.32
N ASP A 5 -38.72 -21.99 3.01
CA ASP A 5 -38.56 -22.03 4.46
C ASP A 5 -37.18 -21.52 4.90
N LEU A 6 -37.25 -20.75 5.98
CA LEU A 6 -36.16 -20.20 6.76
C LEU A 6 -35.39 -21.34 7.46
N MET A 7 -34.10 -21.50 7.19
CA MET A 7 -33.19 -22.32 8.01
C MET A 7 -32.22 -21.41 8.76
N THR A 8 -32.40 -21.39 10.08
CA THR A 8 -31.57 -20.70 11.06
C THR A 8 -30.38 -21.58 11.48
N THR A 9 -29.30 -20.90 11.88
CA THR A 9 -28.29 -21.33 12.87
C THR A 9 -27.19 -22.27 12.39
N THR A 10 -25.93 -21.81 12.50
CA THR A 10 -25.00 -22.29 13.55
C THR A 10 -23.86 -21.29 13.76
N ARG A 11 -23.65 -20.86 15.02
CA ARG A 11 -22.51 -20.07 15.49
C ARG A 11 -21.33 -20.99 15.77
N HIS A 12 -20.15 -20.72 15.19
CA HIS A 12 -18.84 -21.19 15.65
C HIS A 12 -17.85 -20.04 15.44
N ALA A 13 -16.79 -19.81 16.20
CA ALA A 13 -16.36 -20.13 17.56
C ALA A 13 -15.18 -19.17 17.76
N ALA A 14 -15.12 -18.47 18.90
CA ALA A 14 -13.98 -17.63 19.24
C ALA A 14 -12.80 -18.52 19.66
N THR A 15 -11.61 -18.25 19.13
CA THR A 15 -10.35 -18.82 19.62
C THR A 15 -9.19 -17.83 19.40
N PRO A 16 -8.12 -17.91 20.21
CA PRO A 16 -7.64 -16.78 20.98
C PRO A 16 -6.40 -16.07 20.43
N LEU A 17 -6.20 -14.87 20.99
CA LEU A 17 -4.95 -14.10 21.08
C LEU A 17 -3.75 -15.02 21.38
N MET A 18 -2.78 -15.10 20.47
CA MET A 18 -1.49 -15.69 20.75
C MET A 18 -0.41 -14.63 20.61
N SER A 19 -0.13 -14.01 21.75
CA SER A 19 1.06 -13.21 22.02
C SER A 19 2.27 -14.13 22.00
N MET A 20 3.28 -13.81 21.19
CA MET A 20 4.61 -14.38 21.37
C MET A 20 5.68 -13.34 21.06
N PHE A 21 6.18 -12.78 22.16
CA PHE A 21 7.49 -12.14 22.30
C PHE A 21 8.59 -13.01 21.68
N MET A 22 9.45 -12.41 20.84
CA MET A 22 10.86 -12.82 20.75
C MET A 22 11.74 -11.61 20.43
N LEU A 23 12.34 -11.09 21.50
CA LEU A 23 13.45 -10.16 21.52
C LEU A 23 14.74 -10.98 21.40
N ILE A 24 15.55 -10.76 20.38
CA ILE A 24 16.94 -11.25 20.33
C ILE A 24 17.86 -10.05 20.06
N ALA A 25 18.52 -9.60 21.13
CA ALA A 25 19.69 -8.74 21.06
C ALA A 25 20.92 -9.61 20.80
N ALA A 26 21.72 -9.26 19.80
CA ALA A 26 23.04 -9.83 19.59
C ALA A 26 24.06 -8.68 19.48
N LEU A 27 24.70 -8.38 20.61
CA LEU A 27 26.00 -7.71 20.64
C LEU A 27 27.07 -8.75 20.29
N SER A 28 27.97 -8.42 19.37
CA SER A 28 29.28 -9.07 19.32
C SER A 28 30.36 -8.02 19.15
N ALA A 29 31.15 -7.88 20.21
CA ALA A 29 32.44 -7.24 20.23
C ALA A 29 33.52 -8.29 19.95
N GLY A 30 34.43 -8.00 19.02
CA GLY A 30 35.70 -8.71 18.82
C GLY A 30 36.64 -7.70 18.15
N ALA A 31 37.63 -7.16 18.86
CA ALA A 31 38.90 -7.75 19.28
C ALA A 31 40.02 -7.51 18.25
N CYS A 32 41.19 -7.24 18.80
CA CYS A 32 42.36 -6.55 18.26
C CYS A 32 43.38 -7.46 17.56
N GLY A 33 44.25 -6.83 16.75
CA GLY A 33 45.50 -7.37 16.21
C GLY A 33 45.71 -6.87 14.77
N GLY A 34 46.82 -6.30 14.33
CA GLY A 34 48.13 -6.04 14.91
C GLY A 34 49.16 -5.97 13.76
N GLY A 35 49.88 -4.85 13.62
CA GLY A 35 51.25 -4.75 13.07
C GLY A 35 51.50 -4.89 11.55
N GLY A 36 51.99 -3.81 10.92
CA GLY A 36 52.66 -3.88 9.61
C GLY A 36 52.97 -2.51 9.00
N SER A 37 54.19 -2.01 9.22
CA SER A 37 54.67 -0.68 8.81
C SER A 37 54.99 -0.54 7.32
N SER A 38 54.63 0.61 6.72
CA SER A 38 55.40 1.32 5.68
C SER A 38 54.82 2.74 5.51
N PRO A 39 55.61 3.83 5.62
CA PRO A 39 55.12 5.18 5.38
C PRO A 39 55.16 5.49 3.89
N THR A 40 54.02 5.35 3.21
CA THR A 40 53.82 5.90 1.87
C THR A 40 53.45 7.37 2.00
N ALA A 41 54.09 8.23 1.21
CA ALA A 41 53.92 9.68 1.19
C ALA A 41 52.44 10.13 1.16
N PRO A 42 52.09 11.28 1.76
CA PRO A 42 50.72 11.77 1.77
C PRO A 42 50.24 12.05 0.34
N SER A 43 49.31 11.22 -0.13
CA SER A 43 48.53 11.52 -1.32
C SER A 43 47.62 12.71 -1.02
N ALA A 44 47.64 13.71 -1.89
CA ALA A 44 46.82 14.90 -1.79
C ALA A 44 45.34 14.55 -1.53
N PRO A 45 44.60 15.35 -0.73
CA PRO A 45 43.20 15.09 -0.46
C PRO A 45 42.44 15.07 -1.79
N THR A 46 41.92 13.90 -2.15
CA THR A 46 40.92 13.77 -3.21
C THR A 46 39.75 14.66 -2.78
N ALA A 47 39.45 15.67 -3.59
CA ALA A 47 38.31 16.54 -3.34
C ALA A 47 37.06 15.67 -3.18
N THR A 48 36.51 15.62 -1.97
CA THR A 48 35.21 15.04 -1.68
C THR A 48 34.22 15.72 -2.62
N ALA A 49 33.66 14.96 -3.57
CA ALA A 49 32.62 15.46 -4.45
C ALA A 49 31.52 16.06 -3.57
N ALA A 50 31.20 17.34 -3.79
CA ALA A 50 30.10 18.00 -3.13
C ALA A 50 28.81 17.17 -3.35
N PRO A 51 27.93 17.04 -2.36
CA PRO A 51 26.66 16.35 -2.55
C PRO A 51 25.94 17.00 -3.73
N ASN A 52 25.62 16.19 -4.74
CA ASN A 52 24.80 16.62 -5.86
C ASN A 52 23.49 17.19 -5.28
N PRO A 53 23.06 18.42 -5.62
CA PRO A 53 21.82 18.96 -5.11
C PRO A 53 20.67 18.03 -5.51
N THR A 54 19.97 17.47 -4.51
CA THR A 54 18.74 16.71 -4.75
C THR A 54 17.75 17.65 -5.45
N PRO A 55 17.21 17.28 -6.63
CA PRO A 55 16.16 18.07 -7.26
C PRO A 55 15.01 18.29 -6.27
N PRO A 56 14.35 19.46 -6.28
CA PRO A 56 13.17 19.69 -5.45
C PRO A 56 12.17 18.57 -5.70
N ALA A 57 11.72 17.90 -4.63
CA ALA A 57 10.65 16.92 -4.75
C ALA A 57 9.44 17.61 -5.40
N SER A 58 8.93 17.05 -6.50
CA SER A 58 7.71 17.57 -7.11
C SER A 58 6.57 17.53 -6.09
N PRO A 59 5.73 18.57 -6.00
CA PRO A 59 4.62 18.57 -5.06
C PRO A 59 3.69 17.39 -5.37
N THR A 60 3.45 16.53 -4.38
CA THR A 60 2.50 15.42 -4.49
C THR A 60 1.08 16.00 -4.57
N MET A 61 0.34 15.63 -5.61
CA MET A 61 -1.07 16.00 -5.77
C MET A 61 -1.89 14.73 -5.84
N LEU A 62 -2.53 14.41 -4.71
CA LEU A 62 -3.29 13.18 -4.55
C LEU A 62 -4.67 13.27 -5.23
N ALA A 63 -5.07 12.17 -5.85
CA ALA A 63 -6.45 12.01 -6.29
C ALA A 63 -7.41 12.01 -5.10
N VAL A 64 -8.55 12.67 -5.28
CA VAL A 64 -9.65 12.68 -4.32
C VAL A 64 -10.84 12.01 -4.98
N PHE A 65 -11.28 10.89 -4.41
CA PHE A 65 -12.44 10.15 -4.88
C PHE A 65 -13.66 10.58 -4.07
N LYS A 66 -14.76 10.91 -4.75
CA LYS A 66 -16.03 11.31 -4.12
C LYS A 66 -17.08 10.22 -4.30
N ASP A 67 -17.73 9.81 -3.23
CA ASP A 67 -18.85 8.86 -3.29
C ASP A 67 -20.06 9.55 -3.95
N PRO A 68 -20.61 9.03 -5.07
CA PRO A 68 -21.78 9.63 -5.70
C PRO A 68 -23.06 9.48 -4.87
N ALA A 69 -23.10 8.55 -3.92
CA ALA A 69 -24.26 8.30 -3.08
C ALA A 69 -24.26 9.12 -1.77
N SER A 70 -23.18 9.83 -1.46
CA SER A 70 -23.04 10.59 -0.20
C SER A 70 -22.17 11.83 -0.37
N SER A 71 -21.94 12.57 0.72
CA SER A 71 -20.97 13.68 0.74
C SER A 71 -19.54 13.23 1.02
N PHE A 72 -19.31 11.92 1.17
CA PHE A 72 -18.00 11.38 1.51
C PHE A 72 -17.00 11.55 0.37
N SER A 73 -15.79 11.95 0.73
CA SER A 73 -14.66 12.03 -0.18
C SER A 73 -13.38 11.63 0.53
N THR A 74 -12.48 10.96 -0.16
CA THR A 74 -11.21 10.52 0.41
C THR A 74 -10.14 10.36 -0.66
N SER A 75 -8.87 10.53 -0.27
CA SER A 75 -7.71 10.11 -1.08
C SER A 75 -7.23 8.71 -0.71
N ASP A 76 -7.69 8.17 0.42
CA ASP A 76 -7.32 6.85 0.92
C ASP A 76 -8.19 5.79 0.27
N VAL A 77 -7.57 4.87 -0.47
CA VAL A 77 -8.23 3.72 -1.08
C VAL A 77 -7.70 2.46 -0.41
N ARG A 78 -8.60 1.56 0.01
CA ARG A 78 -8.24 0.35 0.75
C ARG A 78 -8.22 -0.89 -0.14
N ASP A 79 -7.25 -1.76 0.07
CA ASP A 79 -7.23 -3.09 -0.53
C ASP A 79 -8.04 -4.11 0.28
N ALA A 80 -8.01 -5.38 -0.13
CA ALA A 80 -8.70 -6.49 0.53
C ALA A 80 -8.26 -6.74 1.98
N GLN A 81 -7.03 -6.34 2.35
CA GLN A 81 -6.49 -6.45 3.71
C GLN A 81 -6.69 -5.16 4.52
N GLY A 82 -7.38 -4.16 3.95
CA GLY A 82 -7.62 -2.87 4.58
C GLY A 82 -6.42 -1.92 4.57
N ARG A 83 -5.33 -2.28 3.88
CA ARG A 83 -4.15 -1.44 3.71
C ARG A 83 -4.47 -0.28 2.77
N VAL A 84 -3.88 0.87 3.04
CA VAL A 84 -4.17 2.10 2.31
C VAL A 84 -3.18 2.27 1.17
N VAL A 85 -3.71 2.64 0.01
CA VAL A 85 -2.98 3.18 -1.13
C VAL A 85 -3.58 4.53 -1.51
N ARG A 86 -2.76 5.37 -2.14
CA ARG A 86 -3.18 6.65 -2.71
C ARG A 86 -2.72 6.73 -4.16
N PHE A 87 -3.20 7.73 -4.89
CA PHE A 87 -2.80 7.95 -6.29
C PHE A 87 -2.27 9.37 -6.45
N ASP A 88 -1.03 9.49 -6.89
CA ASP A 88 -0.42 10.76 -7.25
C ASP A 88 -0.71 11.05 -8.73
N ILE A 89 -1.44 12.14 -8.99
CA ILE A 89 -1.89 12.51 -10.33
C ILE A 89 -0.71 12.98 -11.21
N PRO A 90 0.19 13.88 -10.75
CA PRO A 90 1.28 14.39 -11.59
C PRO A 90 2.19 13.29 -12.14
N THR A 91 2.48 12.28 -11.33
CA THR A 91 3.38 11.18 -11.73
C THR A 91 2.64 9.93 -12.23
N ASN A 92 1.30 9.92 -12.21
CA ASN A 92 0.47 8.75 -12.51
C ASN A 92 0.91 7.51 -11.69
N SER A 93 1.11 7.70 -10.39
CA SER A 93 1.69 6.68 -9.52
C SER A 93 0.72 6.22 -8.43
N LEU A 94 0.77 4.93 -8.12
CA LEU A 94 0.23 4.38 -6.89
C LEU A 94 1.24 4.63 -5.77
N VAL A 95 0.77 5.21 -4.67
CA VAL A 95 1.55 5.46 -3.45
C VAL A 95 1.16 4.41 -2.42
N TRP A 96 2.12 3.56 -2.06
CA TRP A 96 1.97 2.58 -1.00
C TRP A 96 2.21 3.26 0.35
N THR A 97 1.14 3.52 1.12
CA THR A 97 1.26 4.41 2.29
C THR A 97 2.00 3.80 3.47
N ALA A 98 2.22 2.48 3.48
CA ALA A 98 2.90 1.82 4.59
C ALA A 98 4.38 2.22 4.69
N ASP A 99 5.03 2.51 3.56
CA ASP A 99 6.45 2.90 3.50
C ASP A 99 6.75 4.06 2.53
N GLY A 100 5.74 4.59 1.86
CA GLY A 100 5.85 5.74 0.95
C GLY A 100 6.38 5.40 -0.45
N ARG A 101 6.59 4.12 -0.79
CA ARG A 101 7.02 3.74 -2.15
C ARG A 101 5.99 4.17 -3.19
N MET A 102 6.49 4.60 -4.34
CA MET A 102 5.69 5.01 -5.50
C MET A 102 5.90 4.03 -6.66
N PHE A 103 4.81 3.65 -7.31
CA PHE A 103 4.81 2.74 -8.45
C PHE A 103 4.10 3.43 -9.62
N THR A 104 4.81 3.66 -10.71
CA THR A 104 4.27 4.35 -11.90
C THR A 104 3.32 3.43 -12.69
N GLY A 105 2.52 4.02 -13.58
CA GLY A 105 1.60 3.27 -14.45
C GLY A 105 0.19 3.12 -13.91
N TYR A 106 -0.19 3.95 -12.92
CA TYR A 106 -1.50 3.97 -12.28
C TYR A 106 -2.18 5.34 -12.44
N PRO A 107 -2.41 5.82 -13.68
CA PRO A 107 -3.21 7.03 -13.89
C PRO A 107 -4.64 6.83 -13.37
N VAL A 108 -5.21 7.89 -12.80
CA VAL A 108 -6.64 7.95 -12.45
C VAL A 108 -7.41 8.53 -13.63
N LEU A 109 -8.39 7.79 -14.15
CA LEU A 109 -9.20 8.12 -15.31
C LEU A 109 -10.68 8.30 -14.96
N ASP A 110 -11.34 9.21 -15.66
CA ASP A 110 -12.80 9.41 -15.66
C ASP A 110 -13.43 9.33 -14.25
N THR A 111 -12.73 9.85 -13.24
CA THR A 111 -13.09 9.93 -11.80
C THR A 111 -12.77 8.70 -10.94
N TYR A 112 -12.98 7.47 -11.41
CA TYR A 112 -12.87 6.28 -10.55
C TYR A 112 -12.02 5.14 -11.12
N TYR A 113 -11.72 5.15 -12.41
CA TYR A 113 -10.96 4.07 -13.03
C TYR A 113 -9.47 4.27 -12.84
N ILE A 114 -8.74 3.19 -12.63
CA ILE A 114 -7.29 3.18 -12.46
C ILE A 114 -6.69 2.39 -13.61
N ARG A 115 -5.60 2.92 -14.19
CA ARG A 115 -4.94 2.44 -15.43
C ARG A 115 -5.74 2.72 -16.70
N GLN A 116 -5.02 2.75 -17.82
CA GLN A 116 -5.59 3.01 -19.15
C GLN A 116 -6.52 1.91 -19.66
N ASP A 117 -6.26 0.66 -19.27
CA ASP A 117 -7.09 -0.49 -19.61
C ASP A 117 -8.38 -0.58 -18.78
N LYS A 118 -8.54 0.32 -17.78
CA LYS A 118 -9.71 0.39 -16.89
C LYS A 118 -10.03 -0.93 -16.19
N PHE A 119 -9.02 -1.77 -15.98
CA PHE A 119 -9.20 -3.07 -15.34
C PHE A 119 -9.53 -2.95 -13.84
N PHE A 120 -9.17 -1.81 -13.24
CA PHE A 120 -9.40 -1.54 -11.83
C PHE A 120 -10.18 -0.25 -11.66
N GLN A 121 -10.94 -0.18 -10.56
CA GLN A 121 -11.70 1.00 -10.20
C GLN A 121 -11.82 1.15 -8.69
N VAL A 122 -12.08 2.39 -8.27
CA VAL A 122 -12.46 2.71 -6.90
C VAL A 122 -13.96 2.51 -6.72
N ARG A 123 -14.36 1.81 -5.66
CA ARG A 123 -15.76 1.65 -5.22
C ARG A 123 -15.91 2.05 -3.76
N PHE A 124 -17.07 2.54 -3.39
CA PHE A 124 -17.37 2.95 -2.01
C PHE A 124 -18.16 1.88 -1.28
N GLY A 125 -17.90 1.77 0.02
CA GLY A 125 -18.56 0.81 0.90
C GLY A 125 -18.50 1.25 2.35
N THR A 126 -19.14 0.47 3.22
CA THR A 126 -19.20 0.73 4.66
C THR A 126 -18.63 -0.45 5.42
N ASN A 127 -17.69 -0.21 6.32
CA ASN A 127 -17.13 -1.24 7.19
C ASN A 127 -17.17 -0.75 8.63
N ASN A 128 -17.84 -1.50 9.51
CA ASN A 128 -18.08 -1.13 10.91
C ASN A 128 -18.70 0.27 11.08
N GLY A 129 -19.63 0.64 10.19
CA GLY A 129 -20.28 1.96 10.19
C GLY A 129 -19.48 3.10 9.57
N GLU A 130 -18.23 2.88 9.16
CA GLU A 130 -17.37 3.89 8.53
C GLU A 130 -17.41 3.78 6.99
N GLN A 131 -17.66 4.90 6.31
CA GLN A 131 -17.57 5.00 4.86
C GLN A 131 -16.11 4.95 4.40
N ARG A 132 -15.83 4.16 3.37
CA ARG A 132 -14.48 3.90 2.86
C ARG A 132 -14.49 3.73 1.35
N ALA A 133 -13.38 4.08 0.71
CA ALA A 133 -13.10 3.75 -0.68
C ALA A 133 -12.25 2.46 -0.75
N TYR A 134 -12.53 1.62 -1.74
CA TYR A 134 -11.90 0.32 -1.94
C TYR A 134 -11.38 0.17 -3.37
N PHE A 135 -10.22 -0.44 -3.50
CA PHE A 135 -9.64 -0.82 -4.78
C PHE A 135 -10.25 -2.14 -5.24
N THR A 136 -10.84 -2.13 -6.44
CA THR A 136 -11.60 -3.27 -6.95
C THR A 136 -11.27 -3.60 -8.39
N GLU A 137 -11.49 -4.85 -8.78
CA GLU A 137 -11.55 -5.25 -10.19
C GLU A 137 -12.81 -4.65 -10.82
N ALA A 138 -12.68 -4.00 -11.98
CA ALA A 138 -13.80 -3.32 -12.63
C ALA A 138 -14.91 -4.28 -13.06
N GLY A 139 -14.54 -5.44 -13.61
CA GLY A 139 -15.48 -6.45 -14.10
C GLY A 139 -16.33 -7.06 -13.00
N ARG A 140 -15.69 -7.73 -12.03
CA ARG A 140 -16.40 -8.44 -10.94
C ARG A 140 -16.84 -7.53 -9.80
N GLY A 141 -16.18 -6.39 -9.60
CA GLY A 141 -16.43 -5.49 -8.47
C GLY A 141 -15.98 -6.06 -7.12
N THR A 142 -15.10 -7.06 -7.11
CA THR A 142 -14.50 -7.62 -5.89
C THR A 142 -13.25 -6.84 -5.49
N LEU A 143 -12.90 -6.89 -4.20
CA LEU A 143 -11.70 -6.25 -3.66
C LEU A 143 -10.44 -6.87 -4.28
N CYS A 144 -9.41 -6.07 -4.54
CA CYS A 144 -8.09 -6.59 -4.87
C CYS A 144 -7.18 -6.60 -3.64
N ASP A 145 -6.32 -7.59 -3.55
CA ASP A 145 -5.13 -7.59 -2.69
C ASP A 145 -3.97 -6.92 -3.44
N ILE A 146 -3.32 -5.93 -2.82
CA ILE A 146 -2.19 -5.20 -3.41
C ILE A 146 -0.94 -5.48 -2.60
N GLN A 147 0.09 -6.03 -3.22
CA GLN A 147 1.36 -6.31 -2.55
C GLN A 147 2.50 -5.55 -3.21
N ALA A 148 3.22 -4.75 -2.43
CA ALA A 148 4.42 -4.05 -2.89
C ALA A 148 5.65 -4.95 -2.76
N VAL A 149 6.10 -5.56 -3.86
CA VAL A 149 7.19 -6.54 -3.91
C VAL A 149 8.39 -5.95 -4.65
N GLY A 150 9.48 -5.69 -3.93
CA GLY A 150 10.66 -5.02 -4.49
C GLY A 150 10.32 -3.65 -5.09
N ALA A 151 10.61 -3.48 -6.38
CA ALA A 151 10.32 -2.27 -7.14
C ALA A 151 8.95 -2.29 -7.86
N GLY A 152 8.15 -3.36 -7.68
CA GLY A 152 6.86 -3.53 -8.33
C GLY A 152 5.70 -3.69 -7.36
N VAL A 153 4.51 -3.77 -7.94
CA VAL A 153 3.28 -4.13 -7.25
C VAL A 153 2.64 -5.32 -7.93
N VAL A 154 2.15 -6.26 -7.12
CA VAL A 154 1.33 -7.39 -7.54
C VAL A 154 -0.09 -7.10 -7.10
N ILE A 155 -1.04 -7.11 -8.03
CA ILE A 155 -2.46 -6.88 -7.77
C ILE A 155 -3.21 -8.15 -8.12
N THR A 156 -3.91 -8.71 -7.14
CA THR A 156 -4.68 -9.95 -7.32
C THR A 156 -6.12 -9.68 -6.93
N ALA A 157 -7.07 -9.94 -7.84
CA ALA A 157 -8.48 -9.89 -7.50
C ALA A 157 -8.81 -10.99 -6.48
N THR A 158 -9.59 -10.66 -5.47
CA THR A 158 -10.10 -11.63 -4.48
C THR A 158 -11.55 -11.99 -4.80
N ASP A 159 -12.13 -12.90 -4.02
CA ASP A 159 -13.58 -13.17 -4.04
C ASP A 159 -14.35 -12.34 -3.00
N LEU A 160 -13.68 -11.42 -2.30
CA LEU A 160 -14.31 -10.58 -1.28
C LEU A 160 -15.11 -9.45 -1.95
N PRO A 161 -16.40 -9.29 -1.62
CA PRO A 161 -17.18 -8.15 -2.11
C PRO A 161 -16.78 -6.88 -1.36
N VAL A 162 -17.11 -5.72 -1.94
CA VAL A 162 -17.05 -4.44 -1.22
C VAL A 162 -18.00 -4.49 -0.01
N PRO A 163 -17.51 -4.17 1.21
CA PRO A 163 -18.34 -4.14 2.40
C PRO A 163 -19.56 -3.23 2.27
N LYS A 164 -20.70 -3.69 2.77
CA LYS A 164 -21.97 -2.96 2.78
C LYS A 164 -22.47 -2.84 4.22
N SER A 165 -23.28 -1.81 4.48
CA SER A 165 -23.97 -1.58 5.75
C SER A 165 -24.97 -2.68 6.09
#